data_AF-A0A521I1Y1-F1
#
_entry.id   AF-A0A521I1Y1-F1
#
_cell.length_a   1.000
_cell.length_b   1.000
_cell.length_c   1.000
_cell.angle_alpha   90.00
_cell.angle_beta   90.00
_cell.angle_gamma   90.00
#
_symmetry.space_group_name_H-M   'P 1'
#
loop_
_entity.id
_entity.type
_entity.pdbx_description
1 polymer ?
#
loop_
_entity_poly.entity_id
_entity_poly.type
_entity_poly.pdbx_seq_one_letter_code
_entity_poly.pdbx_strand_id
1 'polypeptide(L)'
;MQNTQFQDSDIRWKQRFTNLERAFTNLESAVAISSLDILQRAGMIQFFNLAFELSWKTLKDLLEYQGFSGFDSPRSVLKQAFAVSLIQRGDVWLDCLEKRNLSSLVYDEAIAQQVENAIRNDYFPVIKALVEQLWVAASE
;
A
#
# COMPACT_ATOMS: atom_id res chain seq x y z
N MET A 1 30.07 -21.93 17.93
CA MET A 1 29.16 -21.86 16.76
C MET A 1 27.78 -21.58 17.31
N GLN A 2 27.34 -20.32 17.33
CA GLN A 2 25.99 -19.97 17.78
C GLN A 2 25.06 -20.05 16.57
N ASN A 3 24.15 -21.02 16.61
CA ASN A 3 22.99 -21.08 15.73
C ASN A 3 22.07 -19.92 16.14
N THR A 4 22.09 -18.83 15.38
CA THR A 4 21.05 -17.81 15.49
C THR A 4 19.88 -18.27 14.63
N GLN A 5 18.90 -18.92 15.25
CA GLN A 5 17.55 -18.96 14.68
C GLN A 5 17.07 -17.51 14.65
N PHE A 6 17.20 -16.85 13.50
CA PHE A 6 16.51 -15.59 13.26
C PHE A 6 15.02 -15.89 13.37
N GLN A 7 14.36 -15.36 14.40
CA GLN A 7 12.90 -15.35 14.41
C GLN A 7 12.46 -14.49 13.22
N ASP A 8 11.42 -14.92 12.52
CA ASP A 8 10.84 -14.19 11.38
C ASP A 8 10.49 -12.72 11.71
N SER A 9 10.32 -12.42 13.00
CA SER A 9 10.18 -11.09 13.56
C SER A 9 11.36 -10.16 13.34
N ASP A 10 12.55 -10.61 12.94
CA ASP A 10 13.73 -9.76 12.72
C ASP A 10 13.84 -9.24 11.29
N ILE A 11 13.00 -9.73 10.36
CA ILE A 11 13.02 -9.31 8.97
C ILE A 11 12.20 -8.03 8.81
N ARG A 12 12.89 -6.93 8.47
CA ARG A 12 12.31 -5.57 8.39
C ARG A 12 11.05 -5.49 7.53
N TRP A 13 11.04 -6.15 6.37
CA TRP A 13 9.88 -6.11 5.48
C TRP A 13 8.68 -6.86 6.08
N LYS A 14 8.91 -7.99 6.77
CA LYS A 14 7.86 -8.74 7.50
C LYS A 14 7.28 -7.89 8.65
N GLN A 15 8.14 -7.23 9.43
CA GLN A 15 7.70 -6.29 10.48
C GLN A 15 6.86 -5.14 9.92
N ARG A 16 7.28 -4.53 8.81
CA ARG A 16 6.53 -3.45 8.17
C ARG A 16 5.23 -3.95 7.57
N PHE A 17 5.23 -5.15 7.01
CA PHE A 17 4.05 -5.78 6.46
C PHE A 17 2.94 -5.91 7.51
N THR A 18 3.24 -6.28 8.76
CA THR A 18 2.24 -6.29 9.84
C THR A 18 1.56 -4.93 10.06
N ASN A 19 2.27 -3.82 9.84
CA ASN A 19 1.67 -2.49 9.89
C ASN A 19 0.80 -2.20 8.66
N LEU A 20 1.25 -2.64 7.47
CA LEU A 20 0.47 -2.54 6.24
C LEU A 20 -0.85 -3.31 6.36
N GLU A 21 -0.83 -4.53 6.89
CA GLU A 21 -2.04 -5.33 7.09
C GLU A 21 -3.08 -4.60 7.94
N ARG A 22 -2.67 -4.02 9.07
CA ARG A 22 -3.57 -3.24 9.93
C ARG A 22 -4.16 -2.03 9.21
N ALA A 23 -3.34 -1.31 8.43
CA ALA A 23 -3.82 -0.18 7.64
C ALA A 23 -4.77 -0.64 6.52
N PHE A 24 -4.49 -1.79 5.89
CA PHE A 24 -5.32 -2.39 4.86
C PHE A 24 -6.67 -2.83 5.41
N THR A 25 -6.75 -3.46 6.59
CA THR A 25 -8.03 -3.85 7.21
C THR A 25 -8.94 -2.63 7.45
N ASN A 26 -8.37 -1.50 7.87
CA ASN A 26 -9.14 -0.26 8.04
C ASN A 26 -9.64 0.28 6.69
N LEU A 27 -8.81 0.25 5.64
CA LEU A 27 -9.21 0.63 4.30
C LEU A 27 -10.31 -0.29 3.75
N GLU A 28 -10.16 -1.61 3.89
CA GLU A 28 -11.14 -2.60 3.47
C GLU A 28 -12.49 -2.38 4.16
N SER A 29 -12.47 -2.12 5.47
CA SER A 29 -13.68 -1.79 6.23
C SER A 29 -14.36 -0.52 5.71
N ALA A 30 -13.59 0.52 5.35
CA ALA A 30 -14.13 1.74 4.78
C ALA A 30 -14.68 1.54 3.35
N VAL A 31 -14.02 0.74 2.53
CA VAL A 31 -14.47 0.35 1.18
C VAL A 31 -15.75 -0.49 1.24
N ALA A 32 -15.99 -1.25 2.30
CA ALA A 32 -17.22 -2.03 2.45
C ALA A 32 -18.47 -1.16 2.69
N ILE A 33 -18.33 0.09 3.13
CA ILE A 33 -19.46 1.00 3.36
C ILE A 33 -19.99 1.49 2.01
N SER A 34 -21.28 1.29 1.73
CA SER A 34 -21.87 1.61 0.42
C SER A 34 -22.09 3.10 0.17
N SER A 35 -22.41 3.87 1.23
CA SER A 35 -22.64 5.31 1.16
C SER A 35 -21.92 5.98 2.32
N LEU A 36 -20.90 6.78 2.02
CA LEU A 36 -20.09 7.49 3.01
C LEU A 36 -20.67 8.89 3.26
N ASP A 37 -20.76 9.29 4.52
CA ASP A 37 -20.83 10.71 4.86
C ASP A 37 -19.46 11.40 4.69
N ILE A 38 -19.39 12.71 4.90
CA ILE A 38 -18.17 13.50 4.73
C ILE A 38 -17.01 13.04 5.64
N LEU A 39 -17.30 12.61 6.87
CA LEU A 39 -16.29 12.17 7.83
C LEU A 39 -15.79 10.77 7.47
N GLN A 40 -16.69 9.87 7.09
CA GLN A 40 -16.35 8.52 6.66
C GLN A 40 -15.55 8.55 5.34
N ARG A 41 -15.88 9.45 4.41
CA ARG A 41 -15.12 9.68 3.17
C ARG A 41 -13.72 10.20 3.47
N ALA A 42 -13.58 11.18 4.35
CA ALA A 42 -12.28 11.66 4.80
C ALA A 42 -11.45 10.53 5.45
N GLY A 43 -12.10 9.70 6.27
CA GLY A 43 -11.50 8.52 6.87
C GLY A 43 -10.99 7.50 5.84
N MET A 44 -11.80 7.16 4.83
CA MET A 44 -11.40 6.29 3.73
C MET A 44 -10.16 6.81 3.00
N ILE A 45 -10.15 8.09 2.65
CA ILE A 45 -9.02 8.74 1.99
C ILE A 45 -7.76 8.65 2.85
N GLN A 46 -7.89 8.88 4.16
CA GLN A 46 -6.78 8.78 5.09
C GLN A 46 -6.25 7.35 5.24
N PHE A 47 -7.13 6.35 5.33
CA PHE A 47 -6.74 4.94 5.37
C PHE A 47 -6.05 4.50 4.08
N PHE A 48 -6.54 4.97 2.92
CA PHE A 48 -5.86 4.74 1.65
C PHE A 48 -4.45 5.34 1.64
N ASN A 49 -4.29 6.60 2.03
CA ASN A 49 -2.97 7.25 2.05
C ASN A 49 -1.98 6.48 2.94
N LEU A 50 -2.43 6.02 4.12
CA LEU A 50 -1.61 5.23 5.03
C LEU A 50 -1.25 3.85 4.44
N ALA A 51 -2.23 3.14 3.88
CA ALA A 51 -2.01 1.82 3.27
C ALA A 51 -1.07 1.93 2.07
N PHE A 52 -1.23 2.93 1.21
CA PHE A 52 -0.34 3.19 0.08
C PHE A 52 1.09 3.52 0.54
N GLU A 53 1.24 4.40 1.55
CA GLU A 53 2.54 4.76 2.10
C GLU A 53 3.30 3.55 2.67
N LEU A 54 2.57 2.67 3.37
CA LEU A 54 3.13 1.43 3.89
C LEU A 54 3.43 0.43 2.77
N SER A 55 2.61 0.37 1.73
CA SER A 55 2.80 -0.54 0.58
C SER A 55 4.14 -0.33 -0.11
N TRP A 56 4.45 0.91 -0.54
CA TRP A 56 5.72 1.15 -1.24
C TRP A 56 6.93 1.01 -0.31
N LYS A 57 6.78 1.31 0.99
CA LYS A 57 7.87 1.07 1.96
C LYS A 57 8.12 -0.41 2.22
N THR A 58 7.07 -1.23 2.26
CA THR A 58 7.20 -2.68 2.41
C THR A 58 7.83 -3.30 1.18
N LEU A 59 7.42 -2.86 -0.03
CA LEU A 59 8.07 -3.23 -1.27
C LEU A 59 9.54 -2.83 -1.30
N LYS A 60 9.88 -1.63 -0.82
CA LYS A 60 11.28 -1.19 -0.70
C LYS A 60 12.08 -2.15 0.17
N ASP A 61 11.62 -2.42 1.39
CA ASP A 61 12.33 -3.30 2.31
C ASP A 61 12.42 -4.74 1.76
N LEU A 62 11.40 -5.22 1.05
CA LEU A 62 11.41 -6.54 0.40
C LEU A 62 12.42 -6.60 -0.76
N LEU A 63 12.43 -5.58 -1.61
CA LEU A 63 13.40 -5.48 -2.71
C LEU A 63 14.83 -5.40 -2.17
N GLU A 64 15.07 -4.62 -1.11
CA GLU A 64 16.36 -4.58 -0.42
C GLU A 64 16.76 -5.94 0.15
N TYR A 65 15.81 -6.66 0.76
CA TYR A 65 16.02 -8.02 1.24
C TYR A 65 16.36 -9.01 0.10
N GLN A 66 15.78 -8.81 -1.10
CA GLN A 66 16.10 -9.59 -2.31
C GLN A 66 17.41 -9.16 -3.01
N GLY A 67 18.15 -8.20 -2.44
CA GLY A 67 19.45 -7.76 -2.96
C GLY A 67 19.39 -6.61 -3.96
N PHE A 68 18.21 -6.03 -4.22
CA PHE A 68 18.11 -4.79 -4.98
C PHE A 68 18.53 -3.59 -4.11
N SER A 69 19.00 -2.52 -4.72
CA SER A 69 19.42 -1.30 -4.00
C SER A 69 19.28 -0.06 -4.88
N GLY A 70 19.57 1.11 -4.33
CA GLY A 70 19.53 2.37 -5.08
C GLY A 70 18.16 3.05 -5.16
N PHE A 71 17.25 2.73 -4.24
CA PHE A 71 15.92 3.36 -4.18
C PHE A 71 15.97 4.75 -3.52
N ASP A 72 15.94 5.79 -4.36
CA ASP A 72 15.94 7.20 -3.98
C ASP A 72 14.53 7.80 -3.79
N SER A 73 13.48 7.10 -4.21
CA SER A 73 12.12 7.63 -4.25
C SER A 73 11.06 6.51 -4.28
N PRO A 74 9.81 6.78 -3.88
CA PRO A 74 8.71 5.81 -4.03
C PRO A 74 8.53 5.38 -5.50
N ARG A 75 8.78 6.30 -6.44
CA ARG A 75 8.67 6.03 -7.88
C ARG A 75 9.69 4.99 -8.34
N SER A 76 10.94 5.05 -7.88
CA SER A 76 11.96 4.04 -8.25
C SER A 76 11.64 2.68 -7.66
N VAL A 77 11.12 2.63 -6.44
CA VAL A 77 10.63 1.39 -5.81
C VAL A 77 9.50 0.76 -6.61
N LEU A 78 8.45 1.52 -6.94
CA LEU A 78 7.29 1.00 -7.67
C LEU A 78 7.67 0.51 -9.07
N LYS A 79 8.54 1.24 -9.79
CA LYS A 79 9.04 0.80 -11.09
C LYS A 79 9.82 -0.52 -10.99
N GLN A 80 10.69 -0.65 -9.99
CA GLN A 80 11.44 -1.88 -9.79
C GLN A 80 10.51 -3.05 -9.40
N ALA A 81 9.60 -2.83 -8.45
CA ALA A 81 8.62 -3.84 -8.03
C ALA A 81 7.78 -4.34 -9.22
N PHE A 82 7.37 -3.45 -10.12
CA PHE A 82 6.68 -3.83 -11.35
C PHE A 82 7.60 -4.63 -12.30
N ALA A 83 8.84 -4.18 -12.50
CA ALA A 83 9.80 -4.85 -13.38
C ALA A 83 10.12 -6.30 -12.94
N VAL A 84 10.10 -6.56 -11.63
CA VAL A 84 10.31 -7.92 -11.07
C VAL A 84 9.01 -8.66 -10.76
N SER A 85 7.87 -8.15 -11.23
CA SER A 85 6.54 -8.77 -11.05
C SER A 85 6.10 -8.94 -9.58
N LEU A 86 6.62 -8.14 -8.66
CA LEU A 86 6.11 -8.04 -7.28
C LEU A 86 4.78 -7.29 -7.20
N ILE A 87 4.49 -6.46 -8.21
CA ILE A 87 3.19 -5.81 -8.38
C ILE A 87 2.79 -5.85 -9.84
N GLN A 88 1.48 -5.80 -10.08
CA GLN A 88 0.87 -5.62 -11.40
C GLN A 88 0.32 -4.19 -11.54
N ARG A 89 -0.13 -3.82 -12.73
CA ARG A 89 -0.78 -2.51 -12.99
C ARG A 89 0.09 -1.33 -12.52
N GLY A 90 1.35 -1.28 -12.96
CA GLY A 90 2.30 -0.23 -12.57
C GLY A 90 1.82 1.20 -12.89
N ASP A 91 0.98 1.35 -13.91
CA ASP A 91 0.26 2.59 -14.24
C ASP A 91 -0.60 3.09 -13.07
N VAL A 92 -1.40 2.21 -12.45
CA VAL A 92 -2.26 2.56 -11.32
C VAL A 92 -1.45 2.91 -10.09
N TRP A 93 -0.36 2.19 -9.83
CA TRP A 93 0.54 2.52 -8.71
C TRP A 93 1.19 3.89 -8.86
N LEU A 94 1.56 4.28 -10.08
CA LEU A 94 2.08 5.62 -10.34
C LEU A 94 0.98 6.70 -10.20
N ASP A 95 -0.25 6.39 -10.60
CA ASP A 95 -1.40 7.26 -10.39
C ASP A 95 -1.68 7.49 -8.89
N CYS A 96 -1.66 6.42 -8.08
CA CYS A 96 -1.72 6.51 -6.62
C CYS A 96 -0.61 7.42 -6.07
N LEU A 97 0.63 7.28 -6.56
CA LEU A 97 1.76 8.07 -6.10
C LEU A 97 1.58 9.56 -6.36
N GLU A 98 1.06 9.90 -7.54
CA GLU A 98 0.80 11.28 -7.94
C GLU A 98 -0.34 11.90 -7.13
N LYS A 99 -1.33 11.09 -6.78
CA LYS A 99 -2.51 11.53 -6.05
C LYS A 99 -2.40 11.41 -4.54
N ARG A 100 -1.39 10.74 -3.96
CA ARG A 100 -1.23 10.39 -2.52
C ARG A 100 -1.54 11.47 -1.47
N ASN A 101 -1.48 12.76 -1.82
CA ASN A 101 -1.86 13.86 -0.94
C ASN A 101 -3.33 14.27 -1.21
N LEU A 102 -4.23 13.30 -1.19
CA LEU A 102 -5.66 13.49 -1.43
C LEU A 102 -6.36 14.32 -0.35
N SER A 103 -5.68 14.57 0.79
CA SER A 103 -6.25 15.30 1.93
C SER A 103 -6.63 16.74 1.60
N SER A 104 -5.92 17.41 0.69
CA SER A 104 -6.28 18.74 0.23
C SER A 104 -7.56 18.77 -0.61
N LEU A 105 -7.99 17.62 -1.12
CA LEU A 105 -9.14 17.48 -2.01
C LEU A 105 -10.45 17.23 -1.23
N VAL A 106 -10.38 16.98 0.07
CA VAL A 106 -11.53 16.64 0.93
C VAL A 106 -12.47 17.84 1.14
N TYR A 107 -12.00 19.07 0.92
CA TYR A 107 -12.81 20.29 1.05
C TYR A 107 -13.77 20.52 -0.13
N ASP A 108 -13.58 19.80 -1.26
CA ASP A 108 -14.48 19.83 -2.41
C ASP A 108 -15.19 18.48 -2.51
N GLU A 109 -16.50 18.46 -2.29
CA GLU A 109 -17.30 17.24 -2.28
C GLU A 109 -17.25 16.48 -3.61
N ALA A 110 -17.22 17.19 -4.73
CA ALA A 110 -17.16 16.58 -6.05
C ALA A 110 -15.81 15.88 -6.27
N ILE A 111 -14.72 16.51 -5.84
CA ILE A 111 -13.39 15.91 -5.92
C ILE A 111 -13.29 14.73 -4.94
N ALA A 112 -13.78 14.88 -3.71
CA ALA A 112 -13.78 13.81 -2.73
C ALA A 112 -14.53 12.56 -3.25
N GLN A 113 -15.65 12.75 -3.96
CA GLN A 113 -16.41 11.64 -4.56
C GLN A 113 -15.63 10.97 -5.72
N GLN A 114 -14.94 11.75 -6.55
CA GLN A 114 -14.07 11.19 -7.60
C GLN A 114 -12.94 10.36 -7.01
N VAL A 115 -12.34 10.85 -5.94
CA VAL A 115 -11.27 10.16 -5.20
C VAL A 115 -11.80 8.89 -4.55
N GLU A 116 -12.96 8.94 -3.90
CA GLU A 116 -13.63 7.75 -3.37
C GLU A 116 -13.81 6.69 -4.46
N ASN A 117 -14.30 7.09 -5.63
CA ASN A 117 -14.51 6.17 -6.76
C ASN A 117 -13.18 5.55 -7.24
N ALA A 118 -12.11 6.34 -7.34
CA ALA A 118 -10.79 5.84 -7.72
C ALA A 118 -10.23 4.87 -6.67
N ILE A 119 -10.42 5.17 -5.37
CA ILE A 119 -10.02 4.27 -4.29
C ILE A 119 -10.74 2.94 -4.41
N ARG A 120 -12.07 2.93 -4.60
CA ARG A 120 -12.87 1.71 -4.69
C ARG A 120 -12.51 0.85 -5.90
N ASN A 121 -12.40 1.48 -7.07
CA ASN A 121 -12.37 0.77 -8.35
C ASN A 121 -10.95 0.45 -8.84
N ASP A 122 -9.97 1.28 -8.50
CA ASP A 122 -8.61 1.15 -9.03
C ASP A 122 -7.57 0.91 -7.93
N TYR A 123 -7.57 1.71 -6.86
CA TYR A 123 -6.46 1.71 -5.91
C TYR A 123 -6.56 0.61 -4.85
N PHE A 124 -7.74 0.38 -4.28
CA PHE A 124 -7.95 -0.70 -3.32
C PHE A 124 -7.65 -2.08 -3.94
N PRO A 125 -8.10 -2.42 -5.17
CA PRO A 125 -7.76 -3.70 -5.79
C PRO A 125 -6.26 -3.96 -5.94
N VAL A 126 -5.46 -2.94 -6.32
CA VAL A 126 -4.01 -3.15 -6.48
C VAL A 126 -3.29 -3.29 -5.14
N ILE A 127 -3.72 -2.57 -4.10
CA ILE A 127 -3.19 -2.74 -2.73
C ILE A 127 -3.59 -4.11 -2.18
N LYS A 128 -4.83 -4.55 -2.39
CA LYS A 128 -5.31 -5.87 -1.98
C LYS A 128 -4.48 -6.98 -2.60
N ALA A 129 -4.25 -6.94 -3.91
CA ALA A 129 -3.42 -7.92 -4.60
C ALA A 129 -1.98 -7.97 -4.05
N LEU A 130 -1.39 -6.82 -3.74
CA LEU A 130 -0.09 -6.76 -3.07
C LEU A 130 -0.12 -7.40 -1.68
N VAL A 131 -1.13 -7.11 -0.86
CA VAL A 131 -1.26 -7.68 0.50
C VAL A 131 -1.40 -9.19 0.44
N GLU A 132 -2.22 -9.72 -0.47
CA GLU A 132 -2.37 -11.16 -0.70
C GLU A 132 -1.03 -11.80 -1.12
N GLN A 133 -0.30 -11.17 -2.03
CA GLN A 133 1.03 -11.64 -2.46
C GLN A 133 2.06 -11.63 -1.33
N LEU A 134 2.09 -10.56 -0.53
CA LEU A 134 2.99 -10.45 0.62
C LEU A 134 2.65 -11.45 1.73
N TRP A 135 1.37 -11.77 1.91
CA TRP A 135 0.92 -12.78 2.87
C TRP A 135 1.46 -14.16 2.52
N VAL A 136 1.41 -14.53 1.23
CA VAL A 136 2.03 -15.77 0.73
C VAL A 136 3.54 -15.74 0.97
N ALA A 137 4.23 -14.68 0.53
CA ALA A 137 5.67 -14.56 0.67
C ALA A 137 6.16 -14.52 2.14
N ALA A 138 5.33 -14.05 3.07
CA ALA A 138 5.67 -14.00 4.50
C ALA A 138 5.50 -15.35 5.19
N SER A 139 4.68 -16.24 4.61
CA SER A 139 4.36 -17.57 5.11
C SER A 139 5.34 -18.66 4.63
N GLU A 140 6.20 -18.32 3.67
CA GLU A 140 7.34 -19.12 3.20
C GLU A 140 8.60 -18.87 4.07
#